data_AF-F1VVI8-F1
#
_entry.id   AF-F1VVI8-F1
#
_cell.length_a   1.000
_cell.length_b   1.000
_cell.length_c   1.000
_cell.angle_alpha   90.00
_cell.angle_beta   90.00
_cell.angle_gamma   90.00
#
_symmetry.space_group_name_H-M   'P 1'
#
loop_
_entity.id
_entity.type
_entity.pdbx_description
1 polymer ?
#
loop_
_entity_poly.entity_id
_entity_poly.type
_entity_poly.pdbx_seq_one_letter_code
_entity_poly.pdbx_strand_id
1 'polypeptide(L)'
;MKPDATINRRADDCDVMLLLEGTFPYVSGGVSSWVNQIIRGFPQIRFGICFIGSRRDDYGDPKYALPDNIVHFEAHYLHERHAAPLVLPQDGDVAAYAQMDALHQQLRAPVRADAPQGAISASLHALLPLMQDGGALDEASFLYSRQSWQSIAENYRTHCTDPSFVDYFWTVRIMHTPVWTLARVARQLIPARAYHSISTG
;
A
#
# COMPACT_ATOMS: atom_id res chain seq x y z
N MET A 1 15.35 -33.47 4.64
CA MET A 1 15.88 -32.17 5.10
C MET A 1 14.73 -31.19 5.01
N LYS A 2 14.19 -30.68 6.13
CA LYS A 2 13.18 -29.62 6.05
C LYS A 2 13.89 -28.41 5.42
N PRO A 3 13.42 -27.87 4.29
CA PRO A 3 14.03 -26.68 3.70
C PRO A 3 14.02 -25.58 4.75
N ASP A 4 15.15 -24.89 4.90
CA ASP A 4 15.31 -23.81 5.87
C ASP A 4 14.38 -22.66 5.46
N ALA A 5 13.21 -22.63 6.10
CA ALA A 5 12.08 -21.79 5.77
C ALA A 5 12.17 -20.42 6.44
N THR A 6 13.37 -19.95 6.79
CA THR A 6 13.54 -18.67 7.46
C THR A 6 13.22 -17.55 6.47
N ILE A 7 11.95 -17.14 6.46
CA ILE A 7 11.41 -15.89 5.90
C ILE A 7 12.12 -14.64 6.47
N ASN A 8 12.93 -14.80 7.50
CA ASN A 8 13.74 -13.75 8.11
C ASN A 8 15.03 -13.51 7.31
N ARG A 9 14.90 -13.09 6.05
CA ARG A 9 16.05 -12.67 5.21
C ARG A 9 16.09 -11.16 5.10
N ARG A 10 17.25 -10.57 5.37
CA ARG A 10 17.50 -9.13 5.30
C ARG A 10 18.80 -8.91 4.52
N ALA A 11 18.73 -7.99 3.58
CA ALA A 11 19.86 -7.49 2.80
C ALA A 11 19.72 -5.98 2.66
N ASP A 12 20.82 -5.29 2.35
CA ASP A 12 20.83 -3.83 2.16
C ASP A 12 20.39 -3.41 0.74
N ASP A 13 20.47 -4.33 -0.24
CA ASP A 13 20.08 -4.12 -1.63
C ASP A 13 19.67 -5.45 -2.33
N CYS A 14 19.04 -5.35 -3.51
CA CYS A 14 18.82 -6.49 -4.39
C CYS A 14 18.83 -6.09 -5.88
N ASP A 15 18.95 -7.08 -6.78
CA ASP A 15 18.85 -6.83 -8.21
C ASP A 15 17.41 -6.56 -8.63
N VAL A 16 16.48 -7.41 -8.19
CA VAL A 16 15.05 -7.30 -8.53
C VAL A 16 14.20 -7.44 -7.28
N MET A 17 13.40 -6.41 -6.99
CA MET A 17 12.37 -6.46 -5.95
C MET A 17 11.03 -6.89 -6.53
N LEU A 18 10.51 -8.02 -6.05
CA LEU A 18 9.19 -8.52 -6.41
C LEU A 18 8.14 -7.93 -5.45
N LEU A 19 7.19 -7.18 -6.00
CA LEU A 19 6.03 -6.67 -5.26
C LEU A 19 4.89 -7.68 -5.45
N LEU A 20 4.60 -8.44 -4.41
CA LEU A 20 3.73 -9.63 -4.47
C LEU A 20 2.48 -9.42 -3.61
N GLU A 21 1.35 -9.15 -4.24
CA GLU A 21 0.07 -9.05 -3.54
C GLU A 21 -0.56 -10.42 -3.41
N GLY A 22 -0.78 -10.90 -2.17
CA GLY A 22 -1.57 -12.11 -1.89
C GLY A 22 -1.11 -13.38 -2.61
N THR A 23 0.17 -13.49 -3.00
CA THR A 23 0.69 -14.59 -3.83
C THR A 23 1.81 -15.37 -3.11
N PHE A 24 3.00 -15.44 -3.72
CA PHE A 24 4.14 -16.20 -3.20
C PHE A 24 4.70 -15.51 -1.94
N PRO A 25 5.11 -16.25 -0.90
CA PRO A 25 5.17 -17.72 -0.80
C PRO A 25 3.95 -18.36 -0.11
N TYR A 26 2.94 -17.58 0.28
CA TYR A 26 1.87 -18.04 1.17
C TYR A 26 0.67 -18.67 0.46
N VAL A 27 0.40 -18.28 -0.78
CA VAL A 27 -0.74 -18.77 -1.56
C VAL A 27 -0.27 -19.71 -2.65
N SER A 28 -0.87 -20.90 -2.74
CA SER A 28 -0.66 -21.82 -3.86
C SER A 28 -1.48 -21.37 -5.07
N GLY A 29 -0.89 -21.40 -6.26
CA GLY A 29 -1.60 -21.03 -7.49
C GLY A 29 -0.67 -20.80 -8.67
N GLY A 30 -1.25 -20.47 -9.82
CA GLY A 30 -0.49 -20.24 -11.06
C GLY A 30 0.55 -19.13 -10.91
N VAL A 31 0.15 -18.00 -10.32
CA VAL A 31 1.05 -16.85 -10.10
C VAL A 31 2.22 -17.23 -9.18
N SER A 32 1.96 -17.82 -8.02
CA SER A 32 3.03 -18.22 -7.09
C SER A 32 3.96 -19.28 -7.67
N SER A 33 3.41 -20.23 -8.44
CA SER A 33 4.21 -21.22 -9.17
C SER A 33 5.12 -20.54 -10.19
N TRP A 34 4.59 -19.58 -10.96
CA TRP A 34 5.35 -18.83 -11.94
C TRP A 34 6.44 -17.95 -11.29
N VAL A 35 6.13 -17.27 -10.19
CA VAL A 35 7.12 -16.53 -9.38
C VAL A 35 8.26 -17.46 -8.95
N ASN A 36 7.92 -18.62 -8.38
CA ASN A 36 8.92 -19.61 -7.98
C ASN A 36 9.76 -20.13 -9.15
N GLN A 37 9.16 -20.29 -10.35
CA GLN A 37 9.88 -20.68 -11.57
C GLN A 37 10.83 -19.59 -12.06
N ILE A 38 10.42 -18.31 -12.04
CA ILE A 38 11.30 -17.19 -12.40
C ILE A 38 12.51 -17.16 -11.48
N ILE A 39 12.29 -17.16 -10.16
CA ILE A 39 13.37 -17.06 -9.19
C ILE A 39 14.38 -18.20 -9.39
N ARG A 40 13.89 -19.43 -9.62
CA ARG A 40 14.73 -20.61 -9.85
C ARG A 40 15.38 -20.65 -11.24
N GLY A 41 14.75 -20.04 -12.25
CA GLY A 41 15.28 -19.95 -13.60
C GLY A 41 16.46 -18.98 -13.73
N PHE A 42 16.60 -18.06 -12.77
CA PHE A 42 17.68 -17.07 -12.73
C PHE A 42 18.44 -17.11 -11.39
N PRO A 43 19.15 -18.23 -11.09
CA PRO A 43 19.86 -18.39 -9.81
C PRO A 43 20.94 -17.33 -9.54
N GLN A 44 21.44 -16.68 -10.60
CA GLN A 44 22.43 -15.60 -10.53
C GLN A 44 21.86 -14.22 -10.16
N ILE A 45 20.53 -14.04 -10.20
CA ILE A 45 19.87 -12.78 -9.86
C ILE A 45 19.48 -12.79 -8.39
N ARG A 46 19.85 -11.74 -7.64
CA ARG A 46 19.42 -11.55 -6.25
C ARG A 46 18.02 -10.95 -6.20
N PHE A 47 17.05 -11.73 -5.78
CA PHE A 47 15.66 -11.28 -5.62
C PHE A 47 15.39 -10.79 -4.20
N GLY A 48 14.64 -9.70 -4.09
CA GLY A 48 13.93 -9.28 -2.89
C GLY A 48 12.43 -9.58 -3.03
N ILE A 49 11.75 -9.83 -1.92
CA ILE A 49 10.30 -9.96 -1.87
C ILE A 49 9.72 -8.93 -0.91
N CYS A 50 8.82 -8.11 -1.43
CA CYS A 50 7.86 -7.31 -0.68
C CYS A 50 6.49 -7.96 -0.83
N PHE A 51 6.11 -8.78 0.15
CA PHE A 51 4.80 -9.38 0.21
C PHE A 51 3.78 -8.39 0.80
N ILE A 52 2.66 -8.21 0.12
CA ILE A 52 1.54 -7.37 0.56
C ILE A 52 0.32 -8.28 0.74
N GLY A 53 -0.23 -8.33 1.95
CA GLY A 53 -1.39 -9.14 2.27
C GLY A 53 -2.48 -8.37 3.02
N SER A 54 -3.64 -9.00 3.20
CA SER A 54 -4.75 -8.44 3.97
C SER A 54 -4.44 -8.40 5.47
N ARG A 55 -4.45 -9.56 6.14
CA ARG A 55 -4.15 -9.74 7.56
C ARG A 55 -3.21 -10.92 7.72
N ARG A 56 -2.31 -10.86 8.70
CA ARG A 56 -1.39 -11.98 8.99
C ARG A 56 -2.13 -13.30 9.17
N ASP A 57 -3.23 -13.30 9.92
CA ASP A 57 -4.03 -14.48 10.23
C ASP A 57 -4.70 -15.12 8.99
N ASP A 58 -4.82 -14.38 7.89
CA ASP A 58 -5.36 -14.90 6.63
C ASP A 58 -4.34 -15.81 5.91
N TYR A 59 -3.07 -15.79 6.36
CA TYR A 59 -1.97 -16.57 5.79
C TYR A 59 -1.42 -17.56 6.82
N GLY A 60 -1.33 -18.84 6.42
CA GLY A 60 -0.64 -19.87 7.19
C GLY A 60 0.86 -19.93 6.87
N ASP A 61 1.47 -21.08 7.12
CA ASP A 61 2.87 -21.30 6.78
C ASP A 61 3.14 -21.14 5.27
N PRO A 62 4.33 -20.62 4.88
CA PRO A 62 4.77 -20.56 3.49
C PRO A 62 4.59 -21.91 2.78
N LYS A 63 3.94 -21.89 1.61
CA LYS A 63 3.72 -23.09 0.77
C LYS A 63 4.94 -23.45 -0.07
N TYR A 64 5.87 -22.51 -0.22
CA TYR A 64 7.09 -22.68 -0.98
C TYR A 64 8.31 -22.41 -0.11
N ALA A 65 9.32 -23.27 -0.24
CA ALA A 65 10.65 -22.98 0.29
C ALA A 65 11.30 -21.84 -0.50
N LEU A 66 11.82 -20.84 0.19
CA LEU A 66 12.50 -19.71 -0.42
C LEU A 66 13.85 -20.16 -1.04
N PRO A 67 14.04 -20.06 -2.37
CA PRO A 67 15.34 -20.31 -3.00
C PRO A 67 16.46 -19.42 -2.45
N ASP A 68 17.71 -19.87 -2.48
CA ASP A 68 18.86 -19.18 -1.89
C ASP A 68 19.11 -17.77 -2.45
N ASN A 69 18.73 -17.55 -3.71
CA ASN A 69 18.84 -16.25 -4.37
C ASN A 69 17.72 -15.25 -4.00
N ILE A 70 16.83 -15.60 -3.06
CA ILE A 70 16.00 -14.62 -2.34
C ILE A 70 16.82 -14.08 -1.18
N VAL A 71 17.33 -12.86 -1.32
CA VAL A 71 18.23 -12.25 -0.32
C VAL A 71 17.50 -11.38 0.70
N HIS A 72 16.30 -10.90 0.34
CA HIS A 72 15.48 -10.04 1.19
C HIS A 72 14.03 -10.50 1.18
N PHE A 73 13.38 -10.50 2.33
CA PHE A 73 11.96 -10.82 2.45
C PHE A 73 11.30 -9.94 3.52
N GLU A 74 10.27 -9.22 3.14
CA GLU A 74 9.40 -8.48 4.06
C GLU A 74 7.94 -8.73 3.73
N ALA A 75 7.09 -8.70 4.77
CA ALA A 75 5.66 -8.95 4.65
C ALA A 75 4.90 -7.83 5.36
N HIS A 76 4.04 -7.17 4.60
CA HIS A 76 3.24 -6.04 5.03
C HIS A 76 1.76 -6.38 4.94
N TYR A 77 1.01 -6.12 6.01
CA TYR A 77 -0.40 -6.48 6.11
C TYR A 77 -1.26 -5.20 6.21
N LEU A 78 -2.14 -5.01 5.23
CA LEU A 78 -2.88 -3.75 5.04
C LEU A 78 -3.97 -3.50 6.09
N HIS A 79 -4.47 -4.56 6.73
CA HIS A 79 -5.54 -4.49 7.73
C HIS A 79 -5.08 -4.93 9.12
N GLU A 80 -3.77 -4.96 9.36
CA GLU A 80 -3.24 -5.22 10.71
C GLU A 80 -3.55 -4.02 11.61
N ARG A 81 -4.16 -4.28 12.77
CA ARG A 81 -4.57 -3.23 13.70
C ARG A 81 -3.35 -2.75 14.47
N HIS A 82 -2.94 -1.51 14.24
CA HIS A 82 -1.97 -0.84 15.09
C HIS A 82 -2.62 -0.39 16.41
N ALA A 83 -1.83 -0.27 17.47
CA ALA A 83 -2.30 0.30 18.73
C ALA A 83 -2.85 1.70 18.47
N ALA A 84 -4.05 1.98 19.00
CA ALA A 84 -4.66 3.30 18.84
C ALA A 84 -3.73 4.35 19.49
N PRO A 85 -3.22 5.34 18.74
CA PRO A 85 -2.41 6.38 19.31
C PRO A 85 -3.26 7.23 20.28
N LEU A 86 -2.59 8.01 21.13
CA LEU A 86 -3.26 9.03 21.93
C LEU A 86 -3.97 10.00 20.97
N VAL A 87 -5.31 10.05 21.03
CA VAL A 87 -6.09 10.95 20.16
C VAL A 87 -6.00 12.37 20.72
N LEU A 88 -5.31 13.25 19.99
CA LEU A 88 -5.25 14.67 20.29
C LEU A 88 -6.15 15.44 19.30
N PRO A 89 -6.93 16.43 19.77
CA PRO A 89 -7.65 17.33 18.87
C PRO A 89 -6.69 18.03 17.92
N GLN A 90 -7.01 18.02 16.64
CA GLN A 90 -6.26 18.72 15.60
C GLN A 90 -7.21 19.27 14.55
N ASP A 91 -6.93 20.48 14.06
CA ASP A 91 -7.79 21.10 13.04
C ASP A 91 -7.52 20.53 11.65
N GLY A 92 -6.26 20.21 11.33
CA GLY A 92 -5.83 19.74 10.00
C GLY A 92 -5.47 20.91 9.07
N ASP A 93 -4.63 20.63 8.06
CA ASP A 93 -4.15 21.65 7.13
C ASP A 93 -5.13 21.86 5.97
N VAL A 94 -5.80 23.01 5.95
CA VAL A 94 -6.81 23.36 4.95
C VAL A 94 -6.25 23.31 3.52
N ALA A 95 -5.02 23.78 3.31
CA ALA A 95 -4.42 23.82 1.97
C ALA A 95 -4.05 22.42 1.48
N ALA A 96 -3.55 21.56 2.38
CA ALA A 96 -3.23 20.18 2.05
C ALA A 96 -4.48 19.36 1.70
N TYR A 97 -5.56 19.52 2.46
CA TYR A 97 -6.84 18.86 2.14
C TYR A 97 -7.45 19.38 0.84
N ALA A 98 -7.32 20.68 0.54
CA ALA A 98 -7.74 21.21 -0.77
C ALA A 98 -6.97 20.57 -1.94
N GLN A 99 -5.68 20.26 -1.77
CA GLN A 99 -4.90 19.52 -2.77
C GLN A 99 -5.36 18.07 -2.92
N MET A 100 -5.68 17.40 -1.80
CA MET A 100 -6.26 16.05 -1.82
C MET A 100 -7.62 16.03 -2.52
N ASP A 101 -8.49 17.01 -2.23
CA ASP A 101 -9.79 17.15 -2.89
C ASP A 101 -9.64 17.39 -4.40
N ALA A 102 -8.64 18.18 -4.82
CA ALA A 102 -8.33 18.36 -6.23
C ALA A 102 -7.90 17.05 -6.92
N LEU A 103 -7.08 16.23 -6.26
CA LEU A 103 -6.75 14.89 -6.76
C LEU A 103 -8.00 14.01 -6.88
N HIS A 104 -8.87 14.01 -5.86
CA HIS A 104 -10.12 13.23 -5.89
C HIS A 104 -11.05 13.68 -7.03
N GLN A 105 -11.11 14.98 -7.32
CA GLN A 105 -11.86 15.50 -8.47
C GLN A 105 -11.28 15.01 -9.80
N GLN A 106 -9.94 14.98 -9.94
CA GLN A 106 -9.28 14.44 -11.13
C GLN A 106 -9.58 12.94 -11.32
N LEU A 107 -9.60 12.16 -10.23
CA LEU A 107 -9.90 10.72 -10.27
C LEU A 107 -11.38 10.42 -10.60
N ARG A 108 -12.30 11.30 -10.22
CA ARG A 108 -13.73 11.17 -10.54
C ARG A 108 -14.07 11.63 -11.96
N ALA A 109 -13.25 12.52 -12.53
CA ALA A 109 -13.47 13.03 -13.87
C ALA A 109 -13.35 11.87 -14.89
N PRO A 110 -14.24 11.79 -15.89
CA PRO A 110 -14.11 10.81 -16.95
C PRO A 110 -12.76 10.99 -17.65
N VAL A 111 -12.09 9.89 -17.98
CA VAL A 111 -10.81 9.91 -18.70
C VAL A 111 -11.03 10.59 -20.05
N ARG A 112 -10.51 11.81 -20.20
CA ARG A 112 -10.59 12.53 -21.47
C ARG A 112 -9.36 12.23 -22.32
N ALA A 113 -9.58 12.01 -23.61
CA ALA A 113 -8.50 11.76 -24.57
C ALA A 113 -7.51 12.95 -24.71
N ASP A 114 -7.92 14.15 -24.30
CA ASP A 114 -7.12 15.38 -24.30
C ASP A 114 -6.49 15.72 -22.94
N ALA A 115 -6.65 14.87 -21.93
CA ALA A 115 -6.08 15.12 -20.60
C ALA A 115 -4.54 15.10 -20.67
N PRO A 116 -3.85 16.04 -20.00
CA PRO A 116 -2.39 16.03 -19.94
C PRO A 116 -1.90 14.69 -19.38
N GLN A 117 -1.07 13.99 -20.16
CA GLN A 117 -0.51 12.71 -19.75
C GLN A 117 0.23 12.88 -18.42
N GLY A 118 -0.15 12.12 -17.41
CA GLY A 118 0.52 12.13 -16.09
C GLY A 118 0.05 13.21 -15.11
N ALA A 119 -1.02 13.97 -15.38
CA ALA A 119 -1.55 14.95 -14.43
C ALA A 119 -1.84 14.36 -13.04
N ILE A 120 -2.49 13.19 -12.99
CA ILE A 120 -2.77 12.45 -11.75
C ILE A 120 -1.45 12.05 -11.05
N SER A 121 -0.45 11.60 -11.82
CA SER A 121 0.86 11.23 -11.28
C SER A 121 1.57 12.42 -10.66
N ALA A 122 1.50 13.59 -11.29
CA ALA A 122 2.06 14.83 -10.76
C ALA A 122 1.36 15.27 -9.46
N SER A 123 0.01 15.23 -9.43
CA SER A 123 -0.77 15.51 -8.22
C SER A 123 -0.42 14.55 -7.09
N LEU A 124 -0.34 13.24 -7.37
CA LEU A 124 0.05 12.24 -6.39
C LEU A 124 1.47 12.49 -5.86
N HIS A 125 2.43 12.76 -6.76
CA HIS A 125 3.81 13.08 -6.38
C HIS A 125 3.91 14.30 -5.46
N ALA A 126 3.08 15.33 -5.67
CA ALA A 126 3.03 16.50 -4.81
C ALA A 126 2.49 16.19 -3.40
N LEU A 127 1.57 15.21 -3.28
CA LEU A 127 0.98 14.81 -2.01
C LEU A 127 1.85 13.83 -1.20
N LEU A 128 2.66 12.99 -1.86
CA LEU A 128 3.47 11.96 -1.19
C LEU A 128 4.32 12.48 0.01
N PRO A 129 5.00 13.64 -0.07
CA PRO A 129 5.72 14.19 1.07
C PRO A 129 4.82 14.61 2.24
N LEU A 130 3.57 14.99 1.97
CA LEU A 130 2.61 15.41 3.00
C LEU A 130 2.06 14.21 3.79
N MET A 131 2.15 13.00 3.24
CA MET A 131 1.66 11.75 3.81
C MET A 131 2.69 10.99 4.65
N GLN A 132 3.88 11.59 4.88
CA GLN A 132 4.85 11.04 5.82
C GLN A 132 4.36 11.18 7.26
N ASP A 133 4.88 10.36 8.17
CA ASP A 133 4.50 10.44 9.59
C ASP A 133 4.81 11.86 10.14
N GLY A 134 3.82 12.53 10.73
CA GLY A 134 3.90 13.92 11.18
C GLY A 134 3.70 14.98 10.08
N GLY A 135 3.40 14.57 8.84
CA GLY A 135 3.04 15.46 7.74
C GLY A 135 1.60 15.97 7.82
N ALA A 136 1.27 16.96 6.99
CA ALA A 136 -0.05 17.59 6.95
C ALA A 136 -1.21 16.63 6.62
N LEU A 137 -0.90 15.54 5.91
CA LEU A 137 -1.83 14.48 5.49
C LEU A 137 -1.37 13.11 6.02
N ASP A 138 -0.76 13.08 7.20
CA ASP A 138 -0.42 11.81 7.85
C ASP A 138 -1.67 11.03 8.29
N GLU A 139 -1.46 9.79 8.72
CA GLU A 139 -2.55 8.88 9.09
C GLU A 139 -3.37 9.44 10.25
N ALA A 140 -2.72 10.08 11.22
CA ALA A 140 -3.40 10.69 12.37
C ALA A 140 -4.29 11.86 11.92
N SER A 141 -3.79 12.75 11.06
CA SER A 141 -4.52 13.86 10.45
C SER A 141 -5.77 13.35 9.75
N PHE A 142 -5.67 12.29 8.95
CA PHE A 142 -6.84 11.67 8.34
C PHE A 142 -7.83 11.07 9.34
N LEU A 143 -7.35 10.36 10.37
CA LEU A 143 -8.21 9.64 11.30
C LEU A 143 -8.90 10.56 12.33
N TYR A 144 -8.32 11.72 12.64
CA TYR A 144 -8.72 12.52 13.81
C TYR A 144 -8.86 14.02 13.58
N SER A 145 -8.49 14.58 12.41
CA SER A 145 -8.62 16.02 12.19
C SER A 145 -10.04 16.48 11.90
N ARG A 146 -10.33 17.72 12.29
CA ARG A 146 -11.59 18.41 11.94
C ARG A 146 -11.71 18.55 10.41
N GLN A 147 -10.62 18.88 9.72
CA GLN A 147 -10.61 19.01 8.27
C GLN A 147 -10.96 17.68 7.58
N SER A 148 -10.42 16.55 8.04
CA SER A 148 -10.80 15.21 7.53
C SER A 148 -12.29 14.96 7.69
N TRP A 149 -12.84 15.21 8.88
CA TRP A 149 -14.26 15.05 9.15
C TRP A 149 -15.11 15.91 8.21
N GLN A 150 -14.73 17.17 8.00
CA GLN A 150 -15.44 18.07 7.09
C GLN A 150 -15.39 17.57 5.65
N SER A 151 -14.22 17.17 5.16
CA SER A 151 -14.06 16.62 3.81
C SER A 151 -14.89 15.33 3.62
N ILE A 152 -14.89 14.40 4.57
CA ILE A 152 -15.69 13.16 4.49
C ILE A 152 -17.19 13.49 4.50
N ALA A 153 -17.63 14.36 5.41
CA ALA A 153 -19.04 14.76 5.50
C ALA A 153 -19.52 15.47 4.24
N GLU A 154 -18.69 16.33 3.65
CA GLU A 154 -19.05 17.01 2.41
C GLU A 154 -19.12 16.04 1.23
N ASN A 155 -18.11 15.18 1.05
CA ASN A 155 -18.13 14.17 0.00
C ASN A 155 -19.36 13.23 0.11
N TYR A 156 -19.80 12.88 1.32
CA TYR A 156 -21.05 12.12 1.52
C TYR A 156 -22.27 12.88 0.98
N ARG A 157 -22.43 14.15 1.39
CA ARG A 157 -23.59 14.98 0.97
C ARG A 157 -23.61 15.21 -0.53
N THR A 158 -22.44 15.36 -1.16
CA THR A 158 -22.35 15.65 -2.60
C THR A 158 -22.54 14.40 -3.47
N HIS A 159 -22.04 13.24 -3.03
CA HIS A 159 -21.86 12.09 -3.92
C HIS A 159 -22.61 10.81 -3.52
N CYS A 160 -23.24 10.76 -2.34
CA CYS A 160 -23.89 9.53 -1.85
C CYS A 160 -25.38 9.72 -1.59
N THR A 161 -26.18 8.72 -1.95
CA THR A 161 -27.63 8.74 -1.82
C THR A 161 -28.21 7.60 -0.97
N ASP A 162 -27.50 6.49 -0.78
CA ASP A 162 -28.12 5.22 -0.34
C ASP A 162 -27.52 4.55 0.92
N PRO A 163 -26.22 4.64 1.28
CA PRO A 163 -25.75 4.18 2.59
C PRO A 163 -25.98 5.23 3.68
N SER A 164 -26.11 4.78 4.93
CA SER A 164 -26.08 5.70 6.08
C SER A 164 -24.73 6.43 6.15
N PHE A 165 -24.72 7.65 6.71
CA PHE A 165 -23.46 8.39 6.89
C PHE A 165 -22.43 7.58 7.71
N VAL A 166 -22.89 6.78 8.68
CA VAL A 166 -22.03 5.94 9.50
C VAL A 166 -21.32 4.88 8.66
N ASP A 167 -22.06 4.19 7.78
CA ASP A 167 -21.47 3.17 6.89
C ASP A 167 -20.49 3.80 5.91
N TYR A 168 -20.84 4.95 5.33
CA TYR A 168 -19.95 5.71 4.45
C TYR A 168 -18.66 6.12 5.17
N PHE A 169 -18.78 6.70 6.37
CA PHE A 169 -17.66 7.16 7.17
C PHE A 169 -16.67 6.02 7.46
N TRP A 170 -17.17 4.87 7.91
CA TRP A 170 -16.32 3.70 8.17
C TRP A 170 -15.73 3.12 6.89
N THR A 171 -16.50 3.09 5.80
CA THR A 171 -16.01 2.63 4.48
C THR A 171 -14.83 3.48 4.01
N VAL A 172 -14.96 4.81 4.04
CA VAL A 172 -13.88 5.73 3.65
C VAL A 172 -12.64 5.50 4.51
N ARG A 173 -12.79 5.39 5.84
CA ARG A 173 -11.65 5.15 6.74
C ARG A 173 -10.96 3.82 6.45
N ILE A 174 -11.72 2.73 6.32
CA ILE A 174 -11.16 1.39 6.06
C ILE A 174 -10.43 1.33 4.71
N MET A 175 -11.00 1.97 3.67
CA MET A 175 -10.42 1.97 2.33
C MET A 175 -9.14 2.81 2.23
N HIS A 176 -9.01 3.91 2.98
CA HIS A 176 -7.85 4.80 2.88
C HIS A 176 -6.70 4.40 3.80
N THR A 177 -6.96 3.83 4.98
CA THR A 177 -5.91 3.45 5.94
C THR A 177 -4.74 2.67 5.31
N PRO A 178 -4.97 1.66 4.43
CA PRO A 178 -3.90 0.95 3.73
C PRO A 178 -2.92 1.83 2.94
N VAL A 179 -3.36 3.02 2.49
CA VAL A 179 -2.52 3.93 1.70
C VAL A 179 -1.33 4.44 2.51
N TRP A 180 -1.49 4.74 3.80
CA TRP A 180 -0.36 5.13 4.65
C TRP A 180 0.62 4.00 4.90
N THR A 181 0.11 2.77 5.08
CA THR A 181 0.95 1.57 5.14
C THR A 181 1.78 1.43 3.87
N LEU A 182 1.14 1.47 2.69
CA LEU A 182 1.83 1.39 1.39
C LEU A 182 2.85 2.51 1.20
N ALA A 183 2.51 3.74 1.58
CA ALA A 183 3.43 4.87 1.50
C ALA A 183 4.65 4.69 2.42
N ARG A 184 4.47 4.13 3.61
CA ARG A 184 5.56 3.79 4.54
C ARG A 184 6.45 2.68 3.96
N VAL A 185 5.84 1.62 3.42
CA VAL A 185 6.54 0.52 2.73
C VAL A 185 7.38 1.05 1.58
N ALA A 186 6.80 1.87 0.69
CA ALA A 186 7.50 2.45 -0.45
C ALA A 186 8.72 3.31 -0.06
N ARG A 187 8.66 3.98 1.10
CA ARG A 187 9.79 4.78 1.63
C ARG A 187 10.87 3.95 2.31
N GLN A 188 10.49 2.82 2.90
CA GLN A 188 11.38 1.99 3.73
C GLN A 188 11.96 0.79 2.99
N LEU A 189 11.45 0.49 1.80
CA LEU A 189 11.94 -0.60 0.96
C LEU A 189 13.44 -0.45 0.70
N ILE A 190 14.14 -1.58 0.71
CA ILE A 190 15.55 -1.59 0.34
C ILE A 190 15.72 -1.19 -1.14
N PRO A 191 16.81 -0.50 -1.50
CA PRO A 191 17.12 -0.20 -2.90
C PRO A 191 17.15 -1.46 -3.77
N ALA A 192 16.52 -1.37 -4.94
CA ALA A 192 16.54 -2.40 -5.96
C ALA A 192 16.86 -1.79 -7.34
N ARG A 193 17.53 -2.57 -8.20
CA ARG A 193 17.85 -2.12 -9.56
C ARG A 193 16.63 -2.15 -10.47
N ALA A 194 15.68 -3.04 -10.19
CA ALA A 194 14.38 -3.11 -10.84
C ALA A 194 13.29 -3.50 -9.85
N TYR A 195 12.07 -3.02 -10.10
CA TYR A 195 10.87 -3.39 -9.37
C TYR A 195 9.93 -4.12 -10.32
N HIS A 196 9.44 -5.29 -9.91
CA HIS A 196 8.48 -6.05 -10.70
C HIS A 196 7.24 -6.34 -9.85
N SER A 197 6.14 -5.65 -10.19
CA SER A 197 4.83 -5.94 -9.62
C SER A 197 4.20 -7.14 -10.28
N ILE A 198 3.71 -8.06 -9.45
CA ILE A 198 3.02 -9.27 -9.87
C ILE A 198 1.77 -9.39 -9.00
N SER A 199 0.61 -9.08 -9.58
CA SER A 199 -0.69 -9.20 -8.91
C SER A 199 -1.59 -10.22 -9.63
N THR A 200 -2.63 -10.68 -8.93
CA THR A 200 -3.74 -11.43 -9.53
C THR A 200 -4.84 -10.45 -9.92
N GLY A 201 -4.64 -9.72 -11.02
CA GLY A 201 -5.58 -8.70 -11.51
C GLY A 201 -5.28 -7.31 -10.99
#